data_AF-A0A7X8VJT3-F1
#
_entry.id   AF-A0A7X8VJT3-F1
#
_cell.length_a   1.000
_cell.length_b   1.000
_cell.length_c   1.000
_cell.angle_alpha   90.00
_cell.angle_beta   90.00
_cell.angle_gamma   90.00
#
_symmetry.space_group_name_H-M   'P 1'
#
loop_
_entity.id
_entity.type
_entity.pdbx_description
1 polymer ?
#
loop_
_entity_poly.entity_id
_entity_poly.type
_entity_poly.pdbx_seq_one_letter_code
_entity_poly.pdbx_strand_id
1 'polypeptide(L)'
;ALATTAGKIVHGLAARRAADVGGLAVMSCDNIAANGETTRASILGMADKVDAELAAWIREHVSFPSTSIDRITPATEAALILDVEKQTGFHDGAPVVAEPFASWIIEGEFPAGRPTWENSGVQFVDDIEHFERRKLWLLNGSHSLMAYYGQLLGHTTVADAIADDQCRARVESLWDEAAQHLTVEELNVAQYRKQLIERFENPRIVHNLAQIAIDGATKQRMRAVPILKSELETGRSGSGAAFSIAAWIAFVLGTEEIRDTRVDEIIVAKQQDDVVKALIAVLDTDLAQNDAVVELIRTQVGQLV
;
A
#
# COMPACT_ATOMS: atom_id res chain seq x y z
N ALA A 1 -18.56 22.80 -17.31
CA ALA A 1 -18.84 22.39 -15.91
C ALA A 1 -17.56 21.83 -15.29
N LEU A 2 -17.25 22.17 -14.04
CA LEU A 2 -16.10 21.66 -13.29
C LEU A 2 -16.37 20.22 -12.84
N ALA A 3 -16.12 19.26 -13.72
CA ALA A 3 -16.48 17.85 -13.52
C ALA A 3 -15.45 17.08 -12.67
N THR A 4 -14.19 17.48 -12.70
CA THR A 4 -13.08 16.77 -12.03
C THR A 4 -12.63 17.49 -10.77
N THR A 5 -12.08 16.74 -9.80
CA THR A 5 -11.50 17.30 -8.57
C THR A 5 -10.38 18.30 -8.89
N ALA A 6 -9.44 17.94 -9.77
CA ALA A 6 -8.37 18.83 -10.21
C ALA A 6 -8.91 20.13 -10.82
N GLY A 7 -9.94 20.04 -11.69
CA GLY A 7 -10.56 21.23 -12.28
C GLY A 7 -11.19 22.16 -11.24
N LYS A 8 -11.91 21.59 -10.26
CA LYS A 8 -12.50 22.36 -9.15
C LYS A 8 -11.42 23.05 -8.30
N ILE A 9 -10.32 22.35 -7.99
CA ILE A 9 -9.20 22.90 -7.22
C ILE A 9 -8.53 24.04 -7.99
N VAL A 10 -8.18 23.85 -9.27
CA VAL A 10 -7.57 24.89 -10.11
C VAL A 10 -8.47 26.12 -10.19
N HIS A 11 -9.79 25.94 -10.35
CA HIS A 11 -10.73 27.05 -10.35
C HIS A 11 -10.76 27.81 -9.01
N GLY A 12 -10.75 27.09 -7.88
CA GLY A 12 -10.65 27.70 -6.56
C GLY A 12 -9.35 28.47 -6.34
N LEU A 13 -8.22 27.93 -6.80
CA LEU A 13 -6.91 28.59 -6.74
C LEU A 13 -6.87 29.85 -7.62
N ALA A 14 -7.50 29.81 -8.80
CA ALA A 14 -7.65 30.99 -9.65
C ALA A 14 -8.43 32.11 -8.95
N ALA A 15 -9.54 31.75 -8.28
CA ALA A 15 -10.32 32.70 -7.50
C ALA A 15 -9.51 33.29 -6.34
N ARG A 16 -8.67 32.48 -5.67
CA ARG A 16 -7.78 32.97 -4.60
C ARG A 16 -6.71 33.94 -5.13
N ARG A 17 -6.08 33.62 -6.26
CA ARG A 17 -5.13 34.51 -6.95
C ARG A 17 -5.79 35.85 -7.28
N ALA A 18 -6.98 35.82 -7.88
CA ALA A 18 -7.71 37.03 -8.26
C ALA A 18 -8.12 37.89 -7.06
N ALA A 19 -8.32 37.28 -5.89
CA ALA A 19 -8.66 37.96 -4.65
C ALA A 19 -7.43 38.37 -3.79
N ASP A 20 -6.21 38.03 -4.21
CA ASP A 20 -4.95 38.30 -3.49
C ASP A 20 -4.93 37.79 -2.03
N VAL A 21 -5.50 36.60 -1.80
CA VAL A 21 -5.61 35.99 -0.45
C VAL A 21 -4.54 34.92 -0.18
N GLY A 22 -3.51 34.85 -1.03
CA GLY A 22 -2.41 33.87 -0.93
C GLY A 22 -2.80 32.42 -1.26
N GLY A 23 -1.80 31.53 -1.32
CA GLY A 23 -2.02 30.11 -1.55
C GLY A 23 -2.37 29.32 -0.29
N LEU A 24 -2.42 27.99 -0.42
CA LEU A 24 -2.77 27.04 0.64
C LEU A 24 -2.07 25.70 0.38
N ALA A 25 -2.16 24.77 1.33
CA ALA A 25 -1.75 23.39 1.10
C ALA A 25 -2.88 22.58 0.45
N VAL A 26 -2.58 21.87 -0.63
CA VAL A 26 -3.46 20.83 -1.19
C VAL A 26 -2.87 19.47 -0.80
N MET A 27 -3.37 18.92 0.31
CA MET A 27 -2.85 17.69 0.91
C MET A 27 -3.72 16.50 0.51
N SER A 28 -3.11 15.51 -0.14
CA SER A 28 -3.77 14.22 -0.42
C SER A 28 -3.68 13.31 0.80
N CYS A 29 -4.75 12.55 1.04
CA CYS A 29 -4.78 11.45 2.00
C CYS A 29 -5.10 10.11 1.28
N ASP A 30 -4.86 10.04 -0.03
CA ASP A 30 -5.02 8.79 -0.78
C ASP A 30 -3.82 7.87 -0.54
N ASN A 31 -4.10 6.56 -0.52
CA ASN A 31 -3.09 5.51 -0.31
C ASN A 31 -2.36 5.17 -1.62
N ILE A 32 -1.64 6.13 -2.17
CA ILE A 32 -0.76 5.98 -3.33
C ILE A 32 0.63 6.49 -2.98
N ALA A 33 1.67 5.93 -3.62
CA ALA A 33 3.04 6.41 -3.42
C ALA A 33 3.18 7.86 -3.91
N ALA A 34 3.98 8.68 -3.21
CA ALA A 34 4.20 10.08 -3.57
C ALA A 34 2.89 10.85 -3.85
N ASN A 35 1.89 10.71 -2.95
CA ASN A 35 0.57 11.28 -3.14
C ASN A 35 0.59 12.82 -3.26
N GLY A 36 1.51 13.49 -2.58
CA GLY A 36 1.78 14.93 -2.72
C GLY A 36 2.22 15.29 -4.13
N GLU A 37 3.27 14.66 -4.66
CA GLU A 37 3.78 14.95 -6.01
C GLU A 37 2.77 14.54 -7.10
N THR A 38 2.07 13.43 -6.92
CA THR A 38 1.01 13.01 -7.86
C THR A 38 -0.11 14.06 -7.92
N THR A 39 -0.49 14.61 -6.76
CA THR A 39 -1.50 15.67 -6.66
C THR A 39 -1.00 16.96 -7.31
N ARG A 40 0.26 17.33 -7.05
CA ARG A 40 0.94 18.46 -7.67
C ARG A 40 0.95 18.36 -9.18
N ALA A 41 1.38 17.23 -9.74
CA ALA A 41 1.43 16.99 -11.17
C ALA A 41 0.05 17.08 -11.83
N SER A 42 -0.98 16.50 -11.19
CA SER A 42 -2.37 16.55 -11.68
C SER A 42 -2.91 17.98 -11.73
N ILE A 43 -2.70 18.76 -10.68
CA ILE A 43 -3.19 20.14 -10.57
C ILE A 43 -2.42 21.07 -11.51
N LEU A 44 -1.09 21.00 -11.54
CA LEU A 44 -0.28 21.81 -12.44
C LEU A 44 -0.53 21.47 -13.90
N GLY A 45 -0.64 20.18 -14.25
CA GLY A 45 -0.95 19.76 -15.61
C GLY A 45 -2.32 20.24 -16.10
N MET A 46 -3.30 20.37 -15.20
CA MET A 46 -4.58 21.01 -15.51
C MET A 46 -4.45 22.53 -15.61
N ALA A 47 -3.76 23.17 -14.66
CA ALA A 47 -3.57 24.61 -14.65
C ALA A 47 -2.83 25.12 -15.90
N ASP A 48 -1.77 24.43 -16.34
CA ASP A 48 -0.99 24.78 -17.54
C ASP A 48 -1.85 24.77 -18.81
N LYS A 49 -2.88 23.92 -18.88
CA LYS A 49 -3.83 23.89 -20.02
C LYS A 49 -4.88 25.00 -19.96
N VAL A 50 -5.08 25.61 -18.80
CA VAL A 50 -6.07 26.66 -18.57
C VAL A 50 -5.43 28.04 -18.68
N ASP A 51 -4.35 28.27 -17.93
CA ASP A 51 -3.61 29.54 -17.87
C ASP A 51 -2.19 29.27 -17.31
N ALA A 52 -1.17 29.56 -18.12
CA ALA A 52 0.24 29.38 -17.74
C ALA A 52 0.69 30.30 -16.58
N GLU A 53 0.12 31.50 -16.46
CA GLU A 53 0.43 32.39 -15.34
C GLU A 53 -0.21 31.87 -14.04
N LEU A 54 -1.41 31.31 -14.12
CA LEU A 54 -2.03 30.64 -12.98
C LEU A 54 -1.18 29.46 -12.53
N ALA A 55 -0.71 28.64 -13.47
CA ALA A 55 0.17 27.52 -13.14
C ALA A 55 1.47 28.00 -12.47
N ALA A 56 2.09 29.09 -12.97
CA ALA A 56 3.26 29.70 -12.33
C ALA A 56 2.95 30.18 -10.90
N TRP A 57 1.81 30.87 -10.70
CA TRP A 57 1.38 31.29 -9.38
C TRP A 57 1.14 30.10 -8.43
N ILE A 58 0.53 29.02 -8.91
CA ILE A 58 0.32 27.80 -8.12
C ILE A 58 1.65 27.19 -7.70
N ARG A 59 2.65 27.10 -8.59
CA ARG A 59 3.99 26.57 -8.25
C ARG A 59 4.66 27.33 -7.13
N GLU A 60 4.43 28.64 -7.03
CA GLU A 60 5.07 29.51 -6.05
C GLU A 60 4.30 29.59 -4.72
N HIS A 61 2.97 29.55 -4.76
CA HIS A 61 2.14 29.88 -3.59
C HIS A 61 1.44 28.66 -2.95
N VAL A 62 1.35 27.54 -3.65
CA VAL A 62 0.61 26.35 -3.21
C VAL A 62 1.59 25.23 -2.90
N SER A 63 1.41 24.60 -1.73
CA SER A 63 2.17 23.42 -1.35
C SER A 63 1.35 22.14 -1.55
N PHE A 64 2.05 21.02 -1.71
CA PHE A 64 1.45 19.70 -1.89
C PHE A 64 2.08 18.71 -0.90
N PRO A 65 1.72 18.77 0.40
CA PRO A 65 2.27 17.87 1.39
C PRO A 65 1.99 16.41 1.04
N SER A 66 2.99 15.56 1.25
CA SER A 66 2.86 14.11 1.14
C SER A 66 2.37 13.53 2.46
N THR A 67 1.58 12.46 2.39
CA THR A 67 1.06 11.80 3.59
C THR A 67 1.16 10.28 3.53
N SER A 68 1.43 9.67 4.68
CA SER A 68 1.27 8.24 4.90
C SER A 68 0.17 8.06 5.94
N ILE A 69 -0.98 7.60 5.47
CA ILE A 69 -2.19 7.36 6.28
C ILE A 69 -2.42 5.87 6.46
N ASP A 70 -2.74 5.43 7.67
CA ASP A 70 -3.01 4.02 7.97
C ASP A 70 -4.08 3.88 9.04
N ARG A 71 -5.26 3.45 8.60
CA ARG A 71 -6.36 3.02 9.46
C ARG A 71 -7.33 2.16 8.66
N ILE A 72 -7.50 0.92 9.07
CA ILE A 72 -8.49 0.03 8.48
C ILE A 72 -9.90 0.54 8.81
N THR A 73 -10.66 0.83 7.75
CA THR A 73 -12.02 1.41 7.83
C THR A 73 -12.92 0.67 6.84
N PRO A 74 -13.61 -0.41 7.26
CA PRO A 74 -14.53 -1.13 6.41
C PRO A 74 -15.68 -0.24 5.91
N ALA A 75 -16.27 -0.60 4.77
CA ALA A 75 -17.44 0.10 4.25
C ALA A 75 -18.63 -0.05 5.21
N THR A 76 -19.41 1.02 5.35
CA THR A 76 -20.65 1.00 6.13
C THR A 76 -21.69 0.14 5.42
N GLU A 77 -22.10 -0.94 6.07
CA GLU A 77 -23.22 -1.79 5.62
C GLU A 77 -24.47 -1.54 6.46
N ALA A 78 -25.64 -1.92 5.95
CA ALA A 78 -26.91 -1.78 6.67
C ALA A 78 -26.89 -2.48 8.05
N ALA A 79 -26.15 -3.57 8.17
CA ALA A 79 -25.96 -4.27 9.44
C ALA A 79 -25.25 -3.41 10.50
N LEU A 80 -24.26 -2.60 10.10
CA LEU A 80 -23.53 -1.72 11.01
C LEU A 80 -24.44 -0.61 11.57
N ILE A 81 -25.31 -0.05 10.72
CA ILE A 81 -26.28 0.98 11.13
C ILE A 81 -27.20 0.44 12.25
N LEU A 82 -27.74 -0.76 12.05
CA LEU A 82 -28.60 -1.42 13.04
C LEU A 82 -27.85 -1.78 14.33
N ASP A 83 -26.60 -2.21 14.21
CA ASP A 83 -25.77 -2.57 15.36
C ASP A 83 -25.40 -1.34 16.21
N VAL A 84 -25.03 -0.21 15.58
CA VAL A 84 -24.75 1.05 16.28
C VAL A 84 -25.98 1.54 17.04
N GLU A 85 -27.16 1.53 16.41
CA GLU A 85 -28.41 1.91 17.09
C GLU A 85 -28.71 0.99 18.28
N LYS A 86 -28.53 -0.33 18.11
CA LYS A 86 -28.73 -1.31 19.19
C LYS A 86 -27.76 -1.12 20.35
N GLN A 87 -26.49 -0.85 20.07
CA GLN A 87 -25.45 -0.76 21.11
C GLN A 87 -25.42 0.60 21.81
N THR A 88 -25.75 1.68 21.11
CA THR A 88 -25.62 3.05 21.62
C THR A 88 -26.96 3.70 21.97
N GLY A 89 -28.07 3.19 21.43
CA GLY A 89 -29.39 3.81 21.49
C GLY A 89 -29.56 5.01 20.55
N PHE A 90 -28.57 5.31 19.71
CA PHE A 90 -28.58 6.44 18.79
C PHE A 90 -28.71 5.98 17.33
N HIS A 91 -29.70 6.51 16.62
CA HIS A 91 -29.84 6.28 15.18
C HIS A 91 -28.86 7.17 14.41
N ASP A 92 -27.69 6.62 14.07
CA ASP A 92 -26.72 7.24 13.18
C ASP A 92 -26.95 6.78 11.73
N GLY A 93 -27.22 7.72 10.82
CA GLY A 93 -27.43 7.44 9.40
C GLY A 93 -26.14 7.27 8.59
N ALA A 94 -24.97 7.56 9.16
CA ALA A 94 -23.67 7.45 8.50
C ALA A 94 -22.56 7.00 9.46
N PRO A 95 -22.74 5.89 10.21
CA PRO A 95 -21.72 5.43 11.14
C PRO A 95 -20.50 4.92 10.38
N VAL A 96 -19.31 5.20 10.92
CA VAL A 96 -18.04 4.70 10.41
C VAL A 96 -17.39 3.86 11.50
N VAL A 97 -17.22 2.57 11.22
CA VAL A 97 -16.41 1.69 12.07
C VAL A 97 -14.98 1.66 11.55
N ALA A 98 -14.02 1.67 12.45
CA ALA A 98 -12.61 1.55 12.12
C ALA A 98 -11.87 0.81 13.22
N GLU A 99 -10.69 0.27 12.90
CA GLU A 99 -9.82 -0.30 13.91
C GLU A 99 -9.37 0.77 14.94
N PRO A 100 -8.95 0.36 16.15
CA PRO A 100 -8.41 1.29 17.15
C PRO A 100 -7.09 1.94 16.73
N PHE A 101 -6.27 1.23 15.94
CA PHE A 101 -5.01 1.77 15.43
C PHE A 101 -5.27 2.92 14.44
N ALA A 102 -4.47 3.97 14.52
CA ALA A 102 -4.44 5.04 13.54
C ALA A 102 -3.01 5.60 13.45
N SER A 103 -2.55 5.84 12.23
CA SER A 103 -1.29 6.54 11.98
C SER A 103 -1.48 7.55 10.86
N TRP A 104 -0.92 8.74 11.06
CA TRP A 104 -0.88 9.79 10.05
C TRP A 104 0.45 10.52 10.14
N ILE A 105 1.21 10.44 9.06
CA ILE A 105 2.52 11.04 8.91
C ILE A 105 2.43 12.03 7.77
N ILE A 106 3.01 13.20 7.94
CA ILE A 106 2.93 14.32 6.99
C ILE A 106 4.33 14.89 6.78
N GLU A 107 4.68 15.08 5.51
CA GLU A 107 5.85 15.84 5.08
C GLU A 107 5.37 17.02 4.22
N GLY A 108 5.83 18.22 4.54
CA GLY A 108 5.62 19.41 3.72
C GLY A 108 5.02 20.60 4.45
N GLU A 109 4.87 21.68 3.69
CA GLU A 109 4.58 23.01 4.21
C GLU A 109 3.11 23.38 4.13
N PHE A 110 2.68 24.31 4.99
CA PHE A 110 1.30 24.80 5.05
C PHE A 110 1.30 26.33 5.00
N PRO A 111 1.29 26.95 3.80
CA PRO A 111 1.46 28.39 3.64
C PRO A 111 0.33 29.23 4.27
N ALA A 112 -0.85 28.63 4.49
CA ALA A 112 -1.98 29.26 5.19
C ALA A 112 -2.11 28.79 6.66
N GLY A 113 -1.08 28.13 7.20
CA GLY A 113 -1.11 27.45 8.48
C GLY A 113 -1.85 26.12 8.43
N ARG A 114 -1.79 25.39 9.56
CA ARG A 114 -2.47 24.10 9.78
C ARG A 114 -2.91 23.97 11.24
N PRO A 115 -3.88 23.10 11.54
CA PRO A 115 -4.16 22.68 12.92
C PRO A 115 -2.94 22.05 13.60
N THR A 116 -2.94 22.06 14.93
CA THR A 116 -1.93 21.40 15.78
C THR A 116 -2.21 19.89 15.91
N TRP A 117 -2.24 19.20 14.77
CA TRP A 117 -2.55 17.76 14.69
C TRP A 117 -1.57 16.87 15.46
N GLU A 118 -0.35 17.35 15.72
CA GLU A 118 0.64 16.70 16.59
C GLU A 118 0.10 16.44 18.01
N ASN A 119 -0.82 17.28 18.50
CA ASN A 119 -1.50 17.07 19.80
C ASN A 119 -2.48 15.88 19.77
N SER A 120 -2.77 15.32 18.59
CA SER A 120 -3.62 14.16 18.38
C SER A 120 -2.84 12.96 17.81
N GLY A 121 -1.50 12.99 17.89
CA GLY A 121 -0.63 11.88 17.49
C GLY A 121 -0.19 11.88 16.02
N VAL A 122 -0.49 12.92 15.25
CA VAL A 122 0.02 13.08 13.87
C VAL A 122 1.50 13.42 13.92
N GLN A 123 2.30 12.76 13.07
CA GLN A 123 3.74 12.96 13.00
C GLN A 123 4.09 13.85 11.82
N PHE A 124 4.86 14.90 12.07
CA PHE A 124 5.50 15.70 11.02
C PHE A 124 6.94 15.26 10.88
N VAL A 125 7.36 15.03 9.65
CA VAL A 125 8.69 14.52 9.32
C VAL A 125 9.27 15.30 8.15
N ASP A 126 10.59 15.34 8.07
CA ASP A 126 11.31 15.98 6.97
C ASP A 126 11.42 15.07 5.74
N ASP A 127 11.31 13.74 5.93
CA ASP A 127 11.36 12.74 4.88
C ASP A 127 10.34 11.63 5.18
N ILE A 128 9.29 11.54 4.36
CA ILE A 128 8.23 10.54 4.51
C ILE A 128 8.56 9.21 3.84
N GLU A 129 9.52 9.16 2.93
CA GLU A 129 9.79 8.01 2.06
C GLU A 129 10.09 6.76 2.90
N HIS A 130 10.85 6.94 3.98
CA HIS A 130 11.17 5.87 4.91
C HIS A 130 9.94 5.28 5.60
N PHE A 131 8.94 6.11 5.93
CA PHE A 131 7.70 5.67 6.56
C PHE A 131 6.74 5.01 5.56
N GLU A 132 6.65 5.54 4.34
CA GLU A 132 5.94 4.89 3.23
C GLU A 132 6.55 3.51 2.95
N ARG A 133 7.88 3.40 2.85
CA ARG A 133 8.59 2.14 2.63
C ARG A 133 8.37 1.15 3.78
N ARG A 134 8.45 1.60 5.04
CA ARG A 134 8.14 0.78 6.22
C ARG A 134 6.74 0.17 6.13
N LYS A 135 5.73 1.00 5.85
CA LYS A 135 4.34 0.54 5.70
C LYS A 135 4.21 -0.41 4.51
N LEU A 136 4.78 -0.05 3.36
CA LEU A 136 4.68 -0.81 2.12
C LEU A 136 5.28 -2.22 2.26
N TRP A 137 6.41 -2.35 2.94
CA TRP A 137 7.11 -3.62 3.07
C TRP A 137 6.57 -4.46 4.23
N LEU A 138 6.33 -3.85 5.40
CA LEU A 138 5.89 -4.60 6.57
C LEU A 138 4.39 -4.86 6.56
N LEU A 139 3.54 -3.84 6.43
CA LEU A 139 2.08 -4.03 6.43
C LEU A 139 1.58 -4.57 5.09
N ASN A 140 1.89 -3.87 3.99
CA ASN A 140 1.32 -4.21 2.70
C ASN A 140 1.97 -5.48 2.11
N GLY A 141 3.28 -5.69 2.33
CA GLY A 141 3.99 -6.90 1.93
C GLY A 141 3.48 -8.15 2.63
N SER A 142 3.35 -8.13 3.96
CA SER A 142 2.77 -9.26 4.70
C SER A 142 1.32 -9.53 4.31
N HIS A 143 0.49 -8.50 4.08
CA HIS A 143 -0.85 -8.69 3.52
C HIS A 143 -0.84 -9.43 2.18
N SER A 144 0.11 -9.12 1.28
CA SER A 144 0.22 -9.82 -0.01
C SER A 144 0.68 -11.25 0.18
N LEU A 145 1.68 -11.51 1.03
CA LEU A 145 2.11 -12.87 1.36
C LEU A 145 0.95 -13.70 1.93
N MET A 146 0.24 -13.18 2.94
CA MET A 146 -0.91 -13.86 3.55
C MET A 146 -2.04 -14.06 2.55
N ALA A 147 -2.28 -13.11 1.64
CA ALA A 147 -3.32 -13.25 0.64
C ALA A 147 -3.12 -14.50 -0.22
N TYR A 148 -1.89 -14.81 -0.64
CA TYR A 148 -1.65 -16.00 -1.46
C TYR A 148 -1.41 -17.24 -0.62
N TYR A 149 -0.46 -17.18 0.32
CA TYR A 149 -0.08 -18.35 1.11
C TYR A 149 -1.19 -18.78 2.07
N GLY A 150 -1.89 -17.83 2.69
CA GLY A 150 -3.04 -18.13 3.55
C GLY A 150 -4.16 -18.84 2.78
N GLN A 151 -4.47 -18.41 1.54
CA GLN A 151 -5.45 -19.10 0.70
C GLN A 151 -4.99 -20.51 0.29
N LEU A 152 -3.69 -20.70 0.00
CA LEU A 152 -3.12 -22.03 -0.28
C LEU A 152 -3.22 -22.97 0.93
N LEU A 153 -3.19 -22.43 2.16
CA LEU A 153 -3.43 -23.16 3.40
C LEU A 153 -4.93 -23.34 3.74
N GLY A 154 -5.84 -22.79 2.94
CA GLY A 154 -7.29 -22.89 3.15
C GLY A 154 -7.90 -21.81 4.04
N HIS A 155 -7.14 -20.76 4.38
CA HIS A 155 -7.62 -19.63 5.18
C HIS A 155 -8.41 -18.64 4.33
N THR A 156 -9.41 -17.98 4.93
CA THR A 156 -10.26 -17.01 4.24
C THR A 156 -9.94 -15.56 4.63
N THR A 157 -9.56 -15.34 5.89
CA THR A 157 -9.31 -14.00 6.43
C THR A 157 -7.85 -13.81 6.85
N VAL A 158 -7.44 -12.55 6.98
CA VAL A 158 -6.12 -12.18 7.55
C VAL A 158 -5.93 -12.74 8.96
N ALA A 159 -6.98 -12.71 9.79
CA ALA A 159 -6.93 -13.21 11.16
C ALA A 159 -6.70 -14.73 11.20
N ASP A 160 -7.37 -15.49 10.33
CA ASP A 160 -7.16 -16.93 10.22
C ASP A 160 -5.72 -17.24 9.74
N ALA A 161 -5.26 -16.51 8.73
CA ALA A 161 -3.92 -16.71 8.16
C ALA A 161 -2.81 -16.38 9.16
N ILE A 162 -2.87 -15.25 9.87
CA ILE A 162 -1.80 -14.89 10.81
C ILE A 162 -1.78 -15.78 12.06
N ALA A 163 -2.92 -16.40 12.41
CA ALA A 163 -3.02 -17.35 13.51
C ALA A 163 -2.41 -18.73 13.19
N ASP A 164 -2.18 -19.04 11.91
CA ASP A 164 -1.47 -20.25 11.48
C ASP A 164 0.05 -20.06 11.64
N ASP A 165 0.68 -20.89 12.46
CA ASP A 165 2.12 -20.84 12.75
C ASP A 165 2.99 -20.90 11.48
N GLN A 166 2.58 -21.64 10.45
CA GLN A 166 3.33 -21.73 9.20
C GLN A 166 3.26 -20.42 8.42
N CYS A 167 2.08 -19.81 8.34
CA CYS A 167 1.91 -18.53 7.67
C CYS A 167 2.60 -17.40 8.44
N ARG A 168 2.47 -17.40 9.77
CA ARG A 168 3.15 -16.45 10.64
C ARG A 168 4.67 -16.51 10.51
N ALA A 169 5.26 -17.70 10.48
CA ALA A 169 6.70 -17.85 10.27
C ALA A 169 7.18 -17.24 8.95
N ARG A 170 6.38 -17.33 7.88
CA ARG A 170 6.70 -16.72 6.58
C ARG A 170 6.55 -15.20 6.59
N VAL A 171 5.56 -14.67 7.30
CA VAL A 171 5.43 -13.21 7.54
C VAL A 171 6.63 -12.67 8.30
N GLU A 172 7.02 -13.32 9.40
CA GLU A 172 8.17 -12.90 10.21
C GLU A 172 9.47 -12.97 9.41
N SER A 173 9.66 -14.00 8.57
CA SER A 173 10.82 -14.10 7.67
C SER A 173 10.89 -12.97 6.64
N LEU A 174 9.75 -12.57 6.06
CA LEU A 174 9.70 -11.41 5.16
C LEU A 174 10.03 -10.11 5.92
N TRP A 175 9.54 -9.98 7.15
CA TRP A 175 9.83 -8.83 8.00
C TRP A 175 11.27 -8.74 8.44
N ASP A 176 11.94 -9.86 8.69
CA ASP A 176 13.35 -9.90 9.07
C ASP A 176 14.25 -9.36 7.95
N GLU A 177 13.95 -9.69 6.69
CA GLU A 177 14.63 -9.16 5.50
C GLU A 177 14.31 -7.68 5.29
N ALA A 178 13.02 -7.30 5.34
CA ALA A 178 12.62 -5.89 5.23
C ALA A 178 13.29 -5.01 6.31
N ALA A 179 13.40 -5.50 7.54
CA ALA A 179 14.00 -4.78 8.65
C ALA A 179 15.49 -4.46 8.43
N GLN A 180 16.24 -5.26 7.65
CA GLN A 180 17.65 -4.97 7.34
C GLN A 180 17.84 -3.67 6.55
N HIS A 181 16.79 -3.19 5.90
CA HIS A 181 16.79 -2.06 4.97
C HIS A 181 15.93 -0.89 5.46
N LEU A 182 15.30 -1.04 6.63
CA LEU A 182 14.50 -0.04 7.32
C LEU A 182 15.24 0.41 8.58
N THR A 183 16.42 1.02 8.38
CA THR A 183 17.40 1.28 9.44
C THR A 183 17.23 2.61 10.18
N VAL A 184 16.28 3.45 9.76
CA VAL A 184 15.99 4.75 10.39
C VAL A 184 15.32 4.51 11.74
N GLU A 185 15.84 5.11 12.82
CA GLU A 185 15.43 4.81 14.20
C GLU A 185 13.97 5.20 14.46
N GLU A 186 13.53 6.31 13.89
CA GLU A 186 12.17 6.85 13.96
C GLU A 186 11.12 5.88 13.41
N LEU A 187 11.54 4.92 12.58
CA LEU A 187 10.66 3.86 12.07
C LEU A 187 10.25 2.86 13.13
N ASN A 188 10.99 2.74 14.25
CA ASN A 188 10.70 1.82 15.35
C ASN A 188 10.13 0.47 14.88
N VAL A 189 10.87 -0.21 13.99
CA VAL A 189 10.40 -1.38 13.24
C VAL A 189 9.91 -2.50 14.17
N ALA A 190 10.58 -2.72 15.30
CA ALA A 190 10.19 -3.74 16.27
C ALA A 190 8.81 -3.47 16.86
N GLN A 191 8.54 -2.23 17.30
CA GLN A 191 7.22 -1.86 17.82
C GLN A 191 6.16 -1.90 16.73
N TYR A 192 6.49 -1.48 15.51
CA TYR A 192 5.56 -1.52 14.39
C TYR A 192 5.15 -2.96 14.05
N ARG A 193 6.09 -3.92 13.98
CA ARG A 193 5.79 -5.36 13.80
C ARG A 193 4.85 -5.89 14.87
N LYS A 194 5.09 -5.55 16.14
CA LYS A 194 4.20 -5.95 17.25
C LYS A 194 2.77 -5.42 17.04
N GLN A 195 2.64 -4.14 16.68
CA GLN A 195 1.34 -3.54 16.37
C GLN A 195 0.67 -4.22 15.17
N LEU A 196 1.43 -4.60 14.14
CA LEU A 196 0.88 -5.31 12.98
C LEU A 196 0.32 -6.67 13.36
N ILE A 197 0.99 -7.45 14.21
CA ILE A 197 0.45 -8.71 14.73
C ILE A 197 -0.87 -8.48 15.48
N GLU A 198 -0.89 -7.54 16.44
CA GLU A 198 -2.11 -7.20 17.19
C GLU A 198 -3.27 -6.78 16.26
N ARG A 199 -2.97 -6.09 15.16
CA ARG A 199 -3.95 -5.66 14.16
C ARG A 199 -4.45 -6.81 13.30
N PHE A 200 -3.55 -7.67 12.82
CA PHE A 200 -3.90 -8.81 11.98
C PHE A 200 -4.70 -9.87 12.75
N GLU A 201 -4.42 -10.05 14.04
CA GLU A 201 -5.13 -10.99 14.91
C GLU A 201 -6.53 -10.51 15.31
N ASN A 202 -6.92 -9.26 14.99
CA ASN A 202 -8.21 -8.70 15.41
C ASN A 202 -9.39 -9.33 14.63
N PRO A 203 -10.20 -10.22 15.26
CA PRO A 203 -11.24 -10.94 14.55
C PRO A 203 -12.47 -10.07 14.24
N ARG A 204 -12.55 -8.86 14.80
CA ARG A 204 -13.66 -7.92 14.55
C ARG A 204 -13.54 -7.22 13.20
N ILE A 205 -12.37 -7.27 12.58
CA ILE A 205 -12.09 -6.68 11.28
C ILE A 205 -11.99 -7.82 10.27
N VAL A 206 -13.09 -8.09 9.56
CA VAL A 206 -13.13 -9.16 8.56
C VAL A 206 -12.44 -8.67 7.28
N HIS A 207 -11.16 -9.00 7.15
CA HIS A 207 -10.36 -8.72 5.96
C HIS A 207 -10.16 -9.97 5.12
N ASN A 208 -10.89 -10.06 4.01
CA ASN A 208 -10.88 -11.22 3.12
C ASN A 208 -9.59 -11.29 2.29
N LEU A 209 -8.89 -12.43 2.33
CA LEU A 209 -7.66 -12.66 1.57
C LEU A 209 -7.89 -12.56 0.06
N ALA A 210 -9.02 -13.07 -0.44
CA ALA A 210 -9.39 -12.98 -1.85
C ALA A 210 -9.51 -11.53 -2.36
N GLN A 211 -9.97 -10.60 -1.51
CA GLN A 211 -10.01 -9.18 -1.86
C GLN A 211 -8.60 -8.58 -1.88
N ILE A 212 -7.74 -8.99 -0.96
CA ILE A 212 -6.34 -8.54 -0.90
C ILE A 212 -5.53 -9.12 -2.07
N ALA A 213 -5.90 -10.27 -2.61
CA ALA A 213 -5.22 -10.96 -3.71
C ALA A 213 -5.42 -10.30 -5.10
N ILE A 214 -6.41 -9.41 -5.26
CA ILE A 214 -6.65 -8.69 -6.54
C ILE A 214 -5.43 -7.84 -6.91
N ASP A 215 -5.08 -7.71 -8.19
CA ASP A 215 -3.92 -6.96 -8.68
C ASP A 215 -2.59 -7.41 -8.06
N GLY A 216 -2.43 -8.73 -7.94
CA GLY A 216 -1.29 -9.36 -7.30
C GLY A 216 0.05 -9.06 -7.96
N ALA A 217 0.11 -9.00 -9.29
CA ALA A 217 1.34 -8.67 -10.00
C ALA A 217 1.83 -7.27 -9.62
N THR A 218 0.95 -6.27 -9.71
CA THR A 218 1.25 -4.89 -9.30
C THR A 218 1.66 -4.80 -7.83
N LYS A 219 0.99 -5.56 -6.94
CA LYS A 219 1.35 -5.60 -5.51
C LYS A 219 2.71 -6.21 -5.26
N GLN A 220 3.03 -7.38 -5.82
CA GLN A 220 4.32 -8.04 -5.61
C GLN A 220 5.51 -7.21 -6.13
N ARG A 221 5.32 -6.51 -7.25
CA ARG A 221 6.31 -5.56 -7.82
C ARG A 221 6.72 -4.45 -6.87
N MET A 222 5.78 -3.95 -6.07
CA MET A 222 6.04 -2.86 -5.14
C MET A 222 6.40 -3.34 -3.74
N ARG A 223 6.05 -4.59 -3.38
CA ARG A 223 6.06 -5.04 -1.98
C ARG A 223 7.05 -6.16 -1.67
N ALA A 224 7.36 -7.04 -2.62
CA ALA A 224 8.30 -8.15 -2.41
C ALA A 224 9.55 -8.03 -3.29
N VAL A 225 9.38 -7.65 -4.57
CA VAL A 225 10.50 -7.45 -5.51
C VAL A 225 11.57 -6.49 -4.95
N PRO A 226 11.23 -5.32 -4.39
CA PRO A 226 12.25 -4.40 -3.88
C PRO A 226 13.03 -4.97 -2.69
N ILE A 227 12.36 -5.72 -1.80
CA ILE A 227 13.01 -6.38 -0.66
C ILE A 227 14.02 -7.41 -1.17
N LEU A 228 13.60 -8.25 -2.13
CA LEU A 228 14.48 -9.26 -2.74
C LEU A 228 15.70 -8.60 -3.43
N LYS A 229 15.49 -7.53 -4.20
CA LYS A 229 16.61 -6.80 -4.84
C LYS A 229 17.57 -6.24 -3.80
N SER A 230 17.08 -5.63 -2.72
CA SER A 230 17.93 -5.10 -1.64
C SER A 230 18.73 -6.18 -0.89
N GLU A 231 18.13 -7.35 -0.65
CA GLU A 231 18.83 -8.49 -0.06
C GLU A 231 19.97 -8.97 -0.98
N LEU A 232 19.71 -9.11 -2.28
CA LEU A 232 20.70 -9.53 -3.27
C LEU A 232 21.85 -8.52 -3.41
N GLU A 233 21.55 -7.22 -3.39
CA GLU A 233 22.55 -6.14 -3.42
C GLU A 233 23.52 -6.20 -2.23
N THR A 234 23.07 -6.76 -1.11
CA THR A 234 23.90 -6.95 0.10
C THR A 234 24.48 -8.36 0.24
N GLY A 235 24.34 -9.19 -0.80
CA GLY A 235 24.88 -10.56 -0.85
C GLY A 235 24.11 -11.59 -0.03
N ARG A 236 22.89 -11.25 0.43
CA ARG A 236 21.97 -12.20 1.09
C ARG A 236 21.05 -12.85 0.06
N SER A 237 20.33 -13.90 0.48
CA SER A 237 19.50 -14.68 -0.44
C SER A 237 18.14 -14.05 -0.75
N GLY A 238 17.58 -13.25 0.16
CA GLY A 238 16.20 -12.74 0.04
C GLY A 238 15.15 -13.87 0.00
N SER A 239 15.37 -14.96 0.73
CA SER A 239 14.52 -16.16 0.73
C SER A 239 13.07 -15.89 1.16
N GLY A 240 12.84 -14.98 2.11
CA GLY A 240 11.51 -14.58 2.58
C GLY A 240 10.73 -13.79 1.53
N ALA A 241 11.38 -12.82 0.90
CA ALA A 241 10.82 -12.06 -0.23
C ALA A 241 10.59 -12.95 -1.46
N ALA A 242 11.52 -13.85 -1.78
CA ALA A 242 11.34 -14.87 -2.79
C ALA A 242 10.13 -15.77 -2.50
N PHE A 243 9.90 -16.12 -1.23
CA PHE A 243 8.75 -16.94 -0.84
C PHE A 243 7.42 -16.21 -1.06
N SER A 244 7.35 -14.91 -0.80
CA SER A 244 6.16 -14.10 -1.13
C SER A 244 5.84 -14.16 -2.63
N ILE A 245 6.87 -14.09 -3.49
CA ILE A 245 6.72 -14.22 -4.95
C ILE A 245 6.30 -15.65 -5.31
N ALA A 246 6.94 -16.67 -4.73
CA ALA A 246 6.62 -18.07 -4.96
C ALA A 246 5.17 -18.41 -4.59
N ALA A 247 4.66 -17.89 -3.46
CA ALA A 247 3.27 -18.07 -3.05
C ALA A 247 2.29 -17.45 -4.04
N TRP A 248 2.59 -16.25 -4.58
CA TRP A 248 1.79 -15.65 -5.65
C TRP A 248 1.82 -16.50 -6.92
N ILE A 249 2.99 -17.00 -7.34
CA ILE A 249 3.11 -17.87 -8.52
C ILE A 249 2.30 -19.16 -8.32
N ALA A 250 2.47 -19.85 -7.20
CA ALA A 250 1.73 -21.09 -6.89
C ALA A 250 0.21 -20.85 -6.90
N PHE A 251 -0.25 -19.75 -6.31
CA PHE A 251 -1.66 -19.36 -6.35
C PHE A 251 -2.16 -19.10 -7.78
N VAL A 252 -1.40 -18.35 -8.59
CA VAL A 252 -1.74 -18.05 -9.99
C VAL A 252 -1.78 -19.32 -10.86
N LEU A 253 -0.91 -20.29 -10.59
CA LEU A 253 -0.90 -21.57 -11.28
C LEU A 253 -2.12 -22.43 -10.90
N GLY A 254 -2.53 -22.40 -9.63
CA GLY A 254 -3.66 -23.16 -9.10
C GLY A 254 -5.05 -22.58 -9.37
N THR A 255 -5.17 -21.35 -9.88
CA THR A 255 -6.45 -20.70 -10.19
C THR A 255 -6.72 -20.57 -11.69
N GLU A 256 -8.00 -20.69 -12.07
CA GLU A 256 -8.50 -20.35 -13.40
C GLU A 256 -8.91 -18.87 -13.49
N GLU A 257 -9.42 -18.28 -12.40
CA GLU A 257 -9.85 -16.88 -12.37
C GLU A 257 -8.72 -16.01 -11.79
N ILE A 258 -8.15 -15.14 -12.63
CA ILE A 258 -7.11 -14.18 -12.24
C ILE A 258 -7.72 -12.77 -12.28
N ARG A 259 -7.86 -12.16 -11.11
CA ARG A 259 -8.33 -10.77 -10.97
C ARG A 259 -7.13 -9.84 -10.90
N ASP A 260 -6.60 -9.46 -12.05
CA ASP A 260 -5.41 -8.61 -12.15
C ASP A 260 -5.50 -7.71 -13.38
N THR A 261 -5.15 -6.44 -13.23
CA THR A 261 -5.00 -5.48 -14.33
C THR A 261 -3.96 -5.91 -15.37
N ARG A 262 -3.03 -6.81 -15.02
CA ARG A 262 -2.03 -7.43 -15.91
C ARG A 262 -2.39 -8.85 -16.35
N VAL A 263 -3.67 -9.24 -16.30
CA VAL A 263 -4.11 -10.61 -16.59
C VAL A 263 -3.62 -11.14 -17.95
N ASP A 264 -3.56 -10.31 -18.99
CA ASP A 264 -3.09 -10.72 -20.32
C ASP A 264 -1.61 -11.16 -20.29
N GLU A 265 -0.74 -10.40 -19.61
CA GLU A 265 0.68 -10.75 -19.45
C GLU A 265 0.84 -12.06 -18.66
N ILE A 266 0.01 -12.25 -17.62
CA ILE A 266 0.02 -13.45 -16.79
C ILE A 266 -0.42 -14.68 -17.59
N ILE A 267 -1.48 -14.56 -18.39
CA ILE A 267 -1.97 -15.66 -19.25
C ILE A 267 -0.89 -16.07 -20.26
N VAL A 268 -0.23 -15.10 -20.90
CA VAL A 268 0.88 -15.38 -21.83
C VAL A 268 2.05 -16.06 -21.10
N ALA A 269 2.39 -15.61 -19.90
CA ALA A 269 3.44 -16.23 -19.08
C ALA A 269 3.12 -17.68 -18.69
N LYS A 270 1.85 -17.99 -18.37
CA LYS A 270 1.37 -19.35 -18.05
C LYS A 270 1.54 -20.36 -19.20
N GLN A 271 1.73 -19.88 -20.43
CA GLN A 271 1.89 -20.72 -21.63
C GLN A 271 3.37 -20.94 -22.02
N GLN A 272 4.32 -20.34 -21.31
CA GLN A 272 5.74 -20.51 -21.60
C GLN A 272 6.27 -21.84 -21.03
N ASP A 273 7.30 -22.41 -21.67
CA ASP A 273 7.95 -23.65 -21.23
C ASP A 273 8.50 -23.54 -19.80
N ASP A 274 9.14 -22.40 -19.48
CA ASP A 274 9.59 -22.06 -18.13
C ASP A 274 8.61 -21.07 -17.48
N VAL A 275 7.45 -21.59 -17.07
CA VAL A 275 6.36 -20.78 -16.52
C VAL A 275 6.77 -19.96 -15.29
N VAL A 276 7.65 -20.50 -14.43
CA VAL A 276 8.11 -19.78 -13.24
C VAL A 276 8.94 -18.57 -13.64
N LYS A 277 9.92 -18.74 -14.53
CA LYS A 277 10.73 -17.63 -15.04
C LYS A 277 9.87 -16.58 -15.76
N ALA A 278 8.90 -17.02 -16.55
CA ALA A 278 7.99 -16.12 -17.26
C ALA A 278 7.12 -15.30 -16.30
N LEU A 279 6.59 -15.91 -15.24
CA LEU A 279 5.81 -15.20 -14.22
C LEU A 279 6.67 -14.25 -13.38
N ILE A 280 7.93 -14.59 -13.10
CA ILE A 280 8.89 -13.64 -12.50
C ILE A 280 9.08 -12.44 -13.43
N ALA A 281 9.18 -12.65 -14.74
CA ALA A 281 9.38 -11.56 -15.72
C ALA A 281 8.20 -10.58 -15.80
N VAL A 282 6.97 -11.02 -15.50
CA VAL A 282 5.80 -10.12 -15.35
C VAL A 282 6.00 -9.14 -14.19
N LEU A 283 6.70 -9.59 -13.14
CA LEU A 283 7.02 -8.76 -11.99
C LEU A 283 8.25 -7.90 -12.26
N ASP A 284 9.39 -8.52 -12.56
CA ASP A 284 10.67 -7.85 -12.76
C ASP A 284 11.56 -8.65 -13.71
N THR A 285 11.96 -8.02 -14.82
CA THR A 285 12.76 -8.67 -15.85
C THR A 285 14.18 -8.97 -15.39
N ASP A 286 14.75 -8.17 -14.49
CA ASP A 286 16.12 -8.37 -14.02
C ASP A 286 16.20 -9.61 -13.13
N LEU A 287 15.21 -9.77 -12.22
CA LEU A 287 15.09 -10.97 -11.39
C LEU A 287 14.90 -12.23 -12.26
N ALA A 288 14.14 -12.14 -13.36
CA ALA A 288 13.95 -13.26 -14.28
C ALA A 288 15.23 -13.67 -15.03
N GLN A 289 16.22 -12.77 -15.16
CA GLN A 289 17.53 -13.09 -15.75
C GLN A 289 18.54 -13.59 -14.72
N ASN A 290 18.21 -13.58 -13.44
CA ASN A 290 19.07 -14.11 -12.38
C ASN A 290 18.71 -15.59 -12.13
N ASP A 291 19.50 -16.51 -12.70
CA ASP A 291 19.24 -17.95 -12.61
C ASP A 291 19.18 -18.47 -11.16
N ALA A 292 19.97 -17.90 -10.25
CA ALA A 292 19.93 -18.29 -8.83
C ALA A 292 18.62 -17.89 -8.16
N VAL A 293 18.10 -16.70 -8.49
CA VAL A 293 16.78 -16.23 -8.01
C VAL A 293 15.67 -17.07 -8.59
N VAL A 294 15.71 -17.33 -9.90
CA VAL A 294 14.71 -18.16 -10.58
C VAL A 294 14.66 -19.56 -9.95
N GLU A 295 15.82 -20.17 -9.69
CA GLU A 295 15.87 -21.50 -9.09
C GLU A 295 15.41 -21.51 -7.62
N LEU A 296 15.75 -20.48 -6.85
CA LEU A 296 15.24 -20.31 -5.48
C LEU A 296 13.71 -20.24 -5.46
N ILE A 297 13.13 -19.37 -6.29
CA ILE A 297 11.68 -19.20 -6.39
C ILE A 297 11.04 -20.49 -6.90
N ARG A 298 11.60 -21.14 -7.92
CA ARG A 298 11.10 -22.41 -8.47
C ARG A 298 11.06 -23.51 -7.40
N THR A 299 12.13 -23.63 -6.61
CA THR A 299 12.21 -24.60 -5.51
C THR A 299 11.10 -24.36 -4.50
N GLN A 300 10.85 -23.10 -4.14
CA GLN A 300 9.78 -22.73 -3.20
C GLN A 300 8.39 -22.94 -3.80
N VAL A 301 8.18 -22.64 -5.09
CA VAL A 301 6.92 -22.95 -5.80
C VAL A 301 6.65 -24.44 -5.72
N GLY A 302 7.64 -25.30 -6.03
CA GLY A 302 7.49 -26.76 -5.95
C GLY A 302 7.19 -27.33 -4.55
N GLN A 303 7.35 -26.54 -3.49
CA GLN A 303 6.94 -26.92 -2.13
C GLN A 303 5.49 -26.53 -1.81
N LEU A 304 4.88 -25.68 -2.63
CA LEU A 304 3.54 -25.11 -2.44
C LEU A 304 2.48 -25.75 -3.36
N VAL A 305 2.89 -26.46 -4.41
CA VAL A 305 2.03 -27.18 -5.36
C VAL A 305 2.12 -28.69 -5.20
#